data_AF-A0A8S2QJ95-F1
#
_entry.id   AF-A0A8S2QJ95-F1
#
_cell.length_a   1.000
_cell.length_b   1.000
_cell.length_c   1.000
_cell.angle_alpha   90.00
_cell.angle_beta   90.00
_cell.angle_gamma   90.00
#
_symmetry.space_group_name_H-M   'P 1'
#
loop_
_entity.id
_entity.type
_entity.pdbx_description
1 polymer ?
#
loop_
_entity_poly.entity_id
_entity_poly.type
_entity_poly.pdbx_seq_one_letter_code
_entity_poly.pdbx_strand_id
1 'polypeptide(L)'
;MPRKYKKKNSYKKYSESNFLLAIQYVDAGYSIRESSRRYDAPYSTLNAHVNHEVSHDRVGRPTIFNKEEEDNLEKAALLLQSWGVPLTIDEFINLSKQYALSLNKINLFRTGTSTYDWLYSFLNRHHNLILKKSYPLEKKRAALTNEQVDKWFQLLNKLIEENNLPNRPAQIFNADESGMSDNISYSKVIVHRHTSNAYRVQGGTGGRSYINVMFCGSATGFLLPPFVIYKSKRLFDEWCVGGPSDTGYDCAKK
;
A
#
# COMPACT_ATOMS: atom_id res chain seq x y z
N MET A 1 9.54 12.83 -17.93
CA MET A 1 10.56 12.06 -18.69
C MET A 1 10.06 10.63 -18.82
N PRO A 2 10.35 9.87 -19.90
CA PRO A 2 9.86 8.49 -19.98
C PRO A 2 10.40 7.65 -18.81
N ARG A 3 9.50 6.99 -18.07
CA ARG A 3 9.83 6.22 -16.84
C ARG A 3 10.80 5.06 -17.08
N LYS A 4 10.87 4.56 -18.31
CA LYS A 4 11.89 3.60 -18.78
C LYS A 4 12.66 4.25 -19.93
N TYR A 5 13.89 4.66 -19.66
CA TYR A 5 14.79 5.15 -20.70
C TYR A 5 15.29 3.98 -21.55
N LYS A 6 14.93 3.96 -22.84
CA LYS A 6 15.56 3.08 -23.82
C LYS A 6 16.82 3.75 -24.34
N LYS A 7 17.99 3.15 -24.07
CA LYS A 7 19.26 3.62 -24.63
C LYS A 7 19.19 3.59 -26.15
N LYS A 8 19.46 4.72 -26.80
CA LYS A 8 19.46 4.83 -28.26
C LYS A 8 20.67 4.14 -28.91
N ASN A 9 21.81 4.08 -28.22
CA ASN A 9 23.06 3.44 -28.67
C ASN A 9 23.74 2.68 -27.51
N SER A 10 24.28 1.48 -27.76
CA SER A 10 25.17 0.79 -26.80
C SER A 10 26.61 1.25 -27.02
N TYR A 11 27.05 2.27 -26.27
CA TYR A 11 28.45 2.70 -26.28
C TYR A 11 29.42 1.68 -25.65
N LYS A 12 28.91 0.77 -24.81
CA LYS A 12 29.67 -0.32 -24.18
C LYS A 12 29.74 -1.49 -25.19
N LYS A 13 30.89 -1.67 -25.84
CA LYS A 13 31.14 -2.76 -26.81
C LYS A 13 31.71 -4.03 -26.17
N TYR A 14 31.84 -4.06 -24.85
CA TYR A 14 32.49 -5.12 -24.10
C TYR A 14 31.58 -5.66 -23.01
N SER A 15 31.74 -6.95 -22.68
CA SER A 15 30.96 -7.60 -21.63
C SER A 15 31.39 -7.11 -20.25
N GLU A 16 30.41 -6.81 -19.38
CA GLU A 16 30.66 -6.35 -18.01
C GLU A 16 31.30 -7.45 -17.15
N SER A 17 30.90 -8.71 -17.34
CA SER A 17 31.52 -9.85 -16.65
C SER A 17 32.99 -10.01 -17.02
N ASN A 18 33.31 -9.90 -18.32
CA ASN A 18 34.68 -10.00 -18.80
C ASN A 18 35.55 -8.84 -18.31
N PHE A 19 34.98 -7.65 -18.22
CA PHE A 19 35.70 -6.48 -17.70
C PHE A 19 36.04 -6.64 -16.22
N LEU A 20 35.12 -7.16 -15.41
CA LEU A 20 35.38 -7.45 -13.98
C LEU A 20 36.46 -8.52 -13.82
N LEU A 21 36.45 -9.57 -14.65
CA LEU A 21 37.51 -10.58 -14.66
C LEU A 21 38.87 -10.00 -15.06
N ALA A 22 38.88 -9.06 -16.02
CA ALA A 22 40.10 -8.36 -16.43
C ALA A 22 40.69 -7.53 -15.29
N ILE A 23 39.84 -6.85 -14.50
CA ILE A 23 40.27 -6.10 -13.31
C ILE A 23 40.89 -7.04 -12.27
N GLN A 24 40.21 -8.14 -11.94
CA GLN A 24 40.72 -9.14 -10.98
C GLN A 24 42.08 -9.70 -11.39
N TYR A 25 42.32 -9.89 -12.70
CA TYR A 25 43.63 -10.33 -13.20
C TYR A 25 44.71 -9.26 -13.06
N VAL A 26 44.37 -7.99 -13.29
CA VAL A 26 45.32 -6.89 -13.02
C VAL A 26 45.64 -6.80 -11.53
N ASP A 27 44.64 -6.92 -10.66
CA ASP A 27 44.82 -6.93 -9.20
C ASP A 27 45.66 -8.13 -8.72
N ALA A 28 45.60 -9.26 -9.43
CA ALA A 28 46.43 -10.44 -9.20
C ALA A 28 47.88 -10.29 -9.72
N GLY A 29 48.26 -9.13 -10.25
CA GLY A 29 49.62 -8.79 -10.67
C GLY A 29 49.93 -9.00 -12.16
N TYR A 30 48.94 -9.35 -12.99
CA TYR A 30 49.13 -9.47 -14.44
C TYR A 30 49.13 -8.11 -15.14
N SER A 31 49.82 -8.02 -16.29
CA SER A 31 49.90 -6.76 -17.02
C SER A 31 48.54 -6.35 -17.63
N ILE A 32 48.24 -5.05 -17.65
CA ILE A 32 46.99 -4.50 -18.21
C ILE A 32 46.78 -4.96 -19.67
N ARG A 33 47.86 -5.07 -20.46
CA ARG A 33 47.80 -5.56 -21.86
C ARG A 33 47.42 -7.03 -21.95
N GLU A 34 47.97 -7.86 -21.06
CA GLU A 34 47.65 -9.28 -21.01
C GLU A 34 46.20 -9.51 -20.58
N SER A 35 45.77 -8.84 -19.51
CA SER A 35 44.39 -8.89 -19.00
C SER A 35 43.37 -8.39 -20.04
N SER A 36 43.70 -7.31 -20.75
CA SER A 36 42.89 -6.78 -21.87
C SER A 36 42.71 -7.81 -22.99
N ARG A 37 43.80 -8.44 -23.44
CA ARG A 37 43.76 -9.45 -24.52
C ARG A 37 43.01 -10.72 -24.09
N ARG A 38 43.22 -11.15 -22.84
CA ARG A 38 42.66 -12.41 -22.32
C ARG A 38 41.14 -12.37 -22.17
N TYR A 39 40.60 -11.20 -21.80
CA TYR A 39 39.18 -11.03 -21.52
C TYR A 39 38.44 -10.17 -22.55
N ASP A 40 39.09 -9.78 -23.64
CA ASP A 40 38.52 -8.90 -24.66
C ASP A 40 37.95 -7.59 -24.06
N ALA A 41 38.65 -7.08 -23.04
CA ALA A 41 38.34 -5.80 -22.40
C ALA A 41 39.17 -4.70 -23.09
N PRO A 42 38.58 -3.56 -23.50
CA PRO A 42 39.34 -2.50 -24.15
C PRO A 42 40.46 -1.96 -23.25
N TYR A 43 41.70 -2.01 -23.76
CA TYR A 43 42.90 -1.62 -23.01
C TYR A 43 42.79 -0.21 -22.42
N SER A 44 42.31 0.76 -23.20
CA SER A 44 42.18 2.16 -22.75
C SER A 44 41.22 2.30 -21.57
N THR A 45 40.10 1.57 -21.59
CA THR A 45 39.10 1.59 -20.51
C THR A 45 39.62 0.87 -19.26
N LEU A 46 40.32 -0.25 -19.43
CA LEU A 46 40.94 -0.98 -18.31
C LEU A 46 42.06 -0.14 -17.66
N ASN A 47 42.91 0.50 -18.47
CA ASN A 47 43.99 1.37 -18.00
C ASN A 47 43.45 2.59 -17.25
N ALA A 48 42.41 3.26 -17.78
CA ALA A 48 41.76 4.38 -17.10
C ALA A 48 41.11 3.96 -15.78
N HIS A 49 40.61 2.72 -15.67
CA HIS A 49 40.04 2.20 -14.43
C HIS A 49 41.11 1.90 -13.37
N VAL A 50 42.19 1.24 -13.76
CA VAL A 50 43.33 0.90 -12.88
C VAL A 50 44.03 2.16 -12.37
N ASN A 51 44.15 3.19 -13.20
CA ASN A 51 44.70 4.49 -12.79
C ASN A 51 43.68 5.39 -12.07
N HIS A 52 42.50 4.86 -11.72
CA HIS A 52 41.39 5.56 -11.05
C HIS A 52 40.88 6.83 -11.77
N GLU A 53 41.14 6.96 -13.07
CA GLU A 53 40.66 8.08 -13.89
C GLU A 53 39.16 7.97 -14.18
N VAL A 54 38.62 6.75 -14.19
CA VAL A 54 37.21 6.48 -14.47
C VAL A 54 36.64 5.45 -13.50
N SER A 55 35.67 5.86 -12.68
CA SER A 55 34.84 4.92 -11.92
C SER A 55 33.94 4.13 -12.86
N HIS A 56 33.80 2.83 -12.60
CA HIS A 56 32.86 1.96 -13.30
C HIS A 56 31.40 2.09 -12.80
N ASP A 57 31.15 3.09 -11.94
CA ASP A 57 29.83 3.42 -11.44
C ASP A 57 28.85 3.80 -12.57
N ARG A 58 27.57 3.84 -12.19
CA ARG A 58 26.46 4.11 -13.10
C ARG A 58 26.67 5.42 -13.85
N VAL A 59 26.89 5.32 -15.16
CA VAL A 59 27.04 6.49 -16.05
C VAL A 59 25.72 7.27 -16.13
N GLY A 60 25.70 8.48 -15.58
CA GLY A 60 24.54 9.37 -15.59
C GLY A 60 24.62 10.47 -14.53
N ARG A 61 23.59 11.33 -14.48
CA ARG A 61 23.46 12.32 -13.40
C ARG A 61 23.33 11.57 -12.07
N PRO A 62 24.10 11.94 -11.03
CA PRO A 62 23.95 11.32 -9.70
C PRO A 62 22.54 11.53 -9.16
N THR A 63 22.12 10.64 -8.26
CA THR A 63 20.90 10.81 -7.47
C THR A 63 21.03 12.06 -6.60
N ILE A 64 19.88 12.64 -6.22
CA ILE A 64 19.84 13.85 -5.39
C ILE A 64 20.36 13.54 -3.98
N PHE A 65 19.95 12.38 -3.46
CA PHE A 65 20.48 11.81 -2.23
C PHE A 65 21.56 10.80 -2.58
N ASN A 66 22.63 10.75 -1.77
CA ASN A 66 23.60 9.67 -1.86
C ASN A 66 22.98 8.35 -1.32
N LYS A 67 23.71 7.25 -1.43
CA LYS A 67 23.21 5.93 -1.01
C LYS A 67 22.80 5.91 0.47
N GLU A 68 23.64 6.46 1.35
CA GLU A 68 23.37 6.48 2.80
C GLU A 68 22.13 7.31 3.16
N GLU A 69 21.95 8.45 2.47
CA GLU A 69 20.78 9.31 2.63
C GLU A 69 19.49 8.64 2.13
N GLU A 70 19.56 7.92 1.00
CA GLU A 70 18.43 7.13 0.52
C GLU A 70 18.11 5.97 1.48
N ASP A 71 19.13 5.30 2.03
CA ASP A 71 18.98 4.25 3.03
C ASP A 71 18.33 4.78 4.33
N ASN A 72 18.62 6.03 4.73
CA ASN A 72 17.97 6.67 5.88
C ASN A 72 16.48 6.94 5.62
N LEU A 73 16.10 7.36 4.41
CA LEU A 73 14.70 7.51 4.02
C LEU A 73 13.97 6.16 4.00
N GLU A 74 14.63 5.10 3.54
CA GLU A 74 14.08 3.74 3.59
C GLU A 74 13.84 3.27 5.03
N LYS A 75 14.85 3.43 5.90
CA LYS A 75 14.73 3.09 7.33
C LYS A 75 13.59 3.86 8.01
N ALA A 76 13.45 5.16 7.73
CA ALA A 76 12.37 5.97 8.28
C ALA A 76 10.98 5.45 7.83
N ALA A 77 10.83 5.10 6.55
CA ALA A 77 9.58 4.53 6.04
C ALA A 77 9.24 3.18 6.70
N LEU A 78 10.23 2.28 6.81
CA LEU A 78 10.05 0.98 7.45
C LEU A 78 9.72 1.09 8.95
N LEU A 79 10.34 2.05 9.64
CA LEU A 79 10.07 2.33 11.05
C LEU A 79 8.63 2.80 11.26
N LEU A 80 8.17 3.78 10.47
CA LEU A 80 6.79 4.29 10.54
C LEU A 80 5.76 3.21 10.18
N GLN A 81 6.08 2.36 9.20
CA GLN A 81 5.27 1.18 8.90
C GLN A 81 5.17 0.23 10.11
N SER A 82 6.28 -0.02 10.82
CA SER A 82 6.29 -0.90 12.00
C SER A 82 5.43 -0.36 13.15
N TRP A 83 5.24 0.95 13.23
CA TRP A 83 4.35 1.60 14.19
C TRP A 83 2.88 1.63 13.74
N GLY A 84 2.56 1.04 12.58
CA GLY A 84 1.21 1.03 12.03
C GLY A 84 0.80 2.34 11.35
N VAL A 85 1.76 3.22 11.03
CA VAL A 85 1.53 4.50 10.34
C VAL A 85 2.32 4.52 9.03
N PRO A 86 1.97 3.68 8.04
CA PRO A 86 2.65 3.71 6.75
C PRO A 86 2.38 5.04 6.05
N LEU A 87 3.44 5.62 5.47
CA LEU A 87 3.36 6.90 4.76
C LEU A 87 2.61 6.76 3.44
N THR A 88 1.71 7.71 3.18
CA THR A 88 1.18 7.96 1.84
C THR A 88 2.25 8.52 0.91
N ILE A 89 1.96 8.52 -0.40
CA ILE A 89 2.88 9.08 -1.40
C ILE A 89 3.22 10.54 -1.09
N ASP A 90 2.21 11.35 -0.76
CA ASP A 90 2.39 12.79 -0.52
C ASP A 90 3.15 13.05 0.79
N GLU A 91 2.91 12.26 1.84
CA GLU A 91 3.66 12.36 3.09
C GLU A 91 5.13 11.95 2.90
N PHE A 92 5.42 10.90 2.12
CA PHE A 92 6.79 10.50 1.82
C PHE A 92 7.52 11.55 0.94
N ILE A 93 6.82 12.16 -0.01
CA ILE A 93 7.34 13.30 -0.78
C ILE A 93 7.64 14.48 0.15
N ASN A 94 6.75 14.80 1.09
CA ASN A 94 6.98 15.86 2.07
C ASN A 94 8.14 15.55 3.01
N LEU A 95 8.26 14.30 3.47
CA LEU A 95 9.38 13.84 4.29
C LEU A 95 10.72 14.01 3.56
N SER A 96 10.80 13.53 2.32
CA SER A 96 12.01 13.69 1.50
C SER A 96 12.33 15.15 1.21
N LYS A 97 11.32 16.02 1.03
CA LYS A 97 11.52 17.47 0.91
C LYS A 97 12.14 18.06 2.18
N GLN A 98 11.61 17.72 3.35
CA GLN A 98 12.14 18.20 4.64
C GLN A 98 13.56 17.70 4.88
N TYR A 99 13.83 16.44 4.54
CA TYR A 99 15.16 15.87 4.64
C TYR A 99 16.16 16.55 3.69
N ALA A 100 15.73 16.90 2.47
CA ALA A 100 16.56 17.66 1.55
C ALA A 100 16.83 19.09 2.05
N LEU A 101 15.88 19.73 2.73
CA LEU A 101 16.08 21.03 3.37
C LEU A 101 17.14 20.94 4.48
N SER A 102 17.06 19.93 5.35
CA SER A 102 18.04 19.77 6.44
C SER A 102 19.46 19.49 5.94
N LEU A 103 19.58 18.89 4.75
CA LEU A 103 20.87 18.63 4.10
C LEU A 103 21.34 19.76 3.17
N ASN A 104 20.62 20.88 3.08
CA ASN A 104 20.88 21.97 2.12
C ASN A 104 20.91 21.52 0.64
N LYS A 105 20.14 20.47 0.31
CA LYS A 105 20.06 19.84 -1.03
C LYS A 105 18.79 20.19 -1.80
N ILE A 106 17.93 21.05 -1.27
CA ILE A 106 16.63 21.40 -1.88
C ILE A 106 16.77 21.93 -3.32
N ASN A 107 17.85 22.67 -3.59
CA ASN A 107 18.15 23.27 -4.89
C ASN A 107 18.48 22.23 -5.98
N LEU A 108 18.74 20.97 -5.62
CA LEU A 108 18.98 19.88 -6.57
C LEU A 108 17.68 19.39 -7.22
N PHE A 109 16.53 19.63 -6.57
CA PHE A 109 15.22 19.43 -7.17
C PHE A 109 14.89 20.59 -8.10
N ARG A 110 14.63 20.29 -9.39
CA ARG A 110 14.25 21.29 -10.39
C ARG A 110 13.01 22.12 -9.99
N THR A 111 12.11 21.52 -9.21
CA THR A 111 10.87 22.15 -8.73
C THR A 111 10.93 22.52 -7.24
N GLY A 112 12.10 22.40 -6.59
CA GLY A 112 12.25 22.62 -5.15
C GLY A 112 11.63 21.54 -4.26
N THR A 113 11.10 20.45 -4.84
CA THR A 113 10.57 19.28 -4.12
C THR A 113 10.84 18.00 -4.88
N SER A 114 10.85 16.87 -4.17
CA SER A 114 10.72 15.54 -4.75
C SER A 114 9.41 15.43 -5.55
N THR A 115 9.50 14.81 -6.73
CA THR A 115 8.35 14.60 -7.64
C THR A 115 7.94 13.13 -7.61
N TYR A 116 6.75 12.83 -8.14
CA TYR A 116 6.32 11.43 -8.33
C TYR A 116 7.34 10.62 -9.14
N ASP A 117 7.96 11.22 -10.18
CA ASP A 117 8.99 10.56 -10.99
C ASP A 117 10.25 10.22 -10.16
N TRP A 118 10.64 11.09 -9.22
CA TRP A 118 11.74 10.80 -8.29
C TRP A 118 11.35 9.63 -7.36
N LEU A 119 10.14 9.63 -6.79
CA LEU A 119 9.66 8.56 -5.92
C LEU A 119 9.68 7.20 -6.62
N TYR A 120 9.12 7.10 -7.84
CA TYR A 120 9.16 5.83 -8.58
C TYR A 120 10.59 5.38 -8.88
N SER A 121 11.49 6.33 -9.14
CA SER A 121 12.91 6.01 -9.34
C SER A 121 13.57 5.52 -8.06
N PHE A 122 13.24 6.13 -6.90
CA PHE A 122 13.70 5.73 -5.57
C PHE A 122 13.22 4.31 -5.23
N LEU A 123 11.93 4.01 -5.41
CA LEU A 123 11.38 2.66 -5.18
C LEU A 123 11.99 1.60 -6.11
N ASN A 124 12.38 1.96 -7.33
CA ASN A 124 13.11 1.07 -8.22
C ASN A 124 14.55 0.75 -7.75
N ARG A 125 15.11 1.54 -6.82
CA ARG A 125 16.41 1.28 -6.20
C ARG A 125 16.26 0.57 -4.85
N HIS A 126 15.20 0.87 -4.10
CA HIS A 126 14.92 0.31 -2.78
C HIS A 126 13.80 -0.74 -2.85
N HIS A 127 14.17 -1.96 -3.27
CA HIS A 127 13.21 -3.04 -3.55
C HIS A 127 12.45 -3.56 -2.32
N ASN A 128 12.86 -3.22 -1.09
CA ASN A 128 12.09 -3.55 0.11
C ASN A 128 10.83 -2.67 0.25
N LEU A 129 10.76 -1.57 -0.49
CA LEU A 129 9.62 -0.66 -0.48
C LEU A 129 8.76 -0.86 -1.72
N ILE A 130 7.46 -0.98 -1.51
CA ILE A 130 6.46 -1.10 -2.58
C ILE A 130 5.25 -0.23 -2.26
N LEU A 131 4.56 0.24 -3.30
CA LEU A 131 3.28 0.91 -3.14
C LEU A 131 2.16 -0.13 -3.03
N LYS A 132 1.42 -0.07 -1.92
CA LYS A 132 0.22 -0.88 -1.69
C LYS A 132 -0.94 0.00 -1.25
N LYS A 133 -2.15 -0.43 -1.58
CA LYS A 133 -3.37 0.17 -1.04
C LYS A 133 -3.46 -0.19 0.45
N SER A 134 -3.58 0.81 1.31
CA SER A 134 -3.87 0.59 2.73
C SER A 134 -5.35 0.27 2.92
N TYR A 135 -5.63 -0.52 3.95
CA TYR A 135 -6.98 -0.80 4.41
C TYR A 135 -7.10 -0.32 5.85
N PRO A 136 -8.24 0.28 6.24
CA PRO A 136 -8.46 0.63 7.63
C PRO A 136 -8.49 -0.66 8.46
N LEU A 137 -7.69 -0.70 9.52
CA LEU A 137 -7.72 -1.76 10.51
C LEU A 137 -8.06 -1.15 11.86
N GLU A 138 -9.05 -1.71 12.55
CA GLU A 138 -9.44 -1.23 13.86
C GLU A 138 -8.30 -1.42 14.87
N LYS A 139 -8.07 -0.43 15.73
CA LYS A 139 -7.00 -0.46 16.75
C LYS A 139 -7.05 -1.72 17.63
N LYS A 140 -8.26 -2.17 17.99
CA LYS A 140 -8.46 -3.40 18.77
C LYS A 140 -7.97 -4.63 18.01
N ARG A 141 -8.27 -4.72 16.71
CA ARG A 141 -7.81 -5.81 15.84
C ARG A 141 -6.29 -5.76 15.63
N ALA A 142 -5.73 -4.57 15.48
CA ALA A 142 -4.28 -4.37 15.35
C ALA A 142 -3.49 -4.75 16.62
N ALA A 143 -4.14 -4.69 17.80
CA ALA A 143 -3.53 -5.05 19.08
C ALA A 143 -3.60 -6.56 19.39
N LEU A 144 -4.31 -7.35 18.59
CA LEU A 144 -4.40 -8.80 18.79
C LEU A 144 -3.08 -9.46 18.42
N THR A 145 -2.58 -10.31 19.32
CA THR A 145 -1.44 -11.18 19.01
C THR A 145 -1.91 -12.51 18.42
N ASN A 146 -1.05 -13.17 17.65
CA ASN A 146 -1.34 -14.51 17.12
C ASN A 146 -1.70 -15.47 18.26
N GLU A 147 -0.99 -15.41 19.39
CA GLU A 147 -1.30 -16.24 20.56
C GLU A 147 -2.69 -16.01 21.13
N GLN A 148 -3.18 -14.76 21.17
CA GLN A 148 -4.53 -14.46 21.64
C GLN A 148 -5.58 -15.03 20.69
N VAL A 149 -5.34 -14.90 19.38
CA VAL A 149 -6.21 -15.44 18.33
C VAL A 149 -6.24 -16.97 18.41
N ASP A 150 -5.07 -17.60 18.52
CA ASP A 150 -4.93 -19.06 18.61
C ASP A 150 -5.63 -19.61 19.86
N LYS A 151 -5.42 -18.98 21.03
CA LYS A 151 -6.11 -19.35 22.27
C LYS A 151 -7.63 -19.24 22.15
N TRP A 152 -8.12 -18.19 21.46
CA TRP A 152 -9.55 -18.03 21.22
C TRP A 152 -10.10 -19.16 20.34
N PHE A 153 -9.42 -19.50 19.23
CA PHE A 153 -9.85 -20.61 18.36
C PHE A 153 -9.75 -21.97 19.03
N GLN A 154 -8.73 -22.21 19.86
CA GLN A 154 -8.62 -23.42 20.67
C GLN A 154 -9.81 -23.58 21.61
N LEU A 155 -10.18 -22.50 22.33
CA LEU A 155 -11.35 -22.50 23.21
C LEU A 155 -12.64 -22.71 22.42
N LEU A 156 -12.79 -22.05 21.27
CA LEU A 156 -13.96 -22.21 20.41
C LEU A 156 -14.10 -23.66 19.93
N ASN A 157 -13.02 -24.26 19.40
CA ASN A 157 -13.03 -25.64 18.92
C ASN A 157 -13.38 -26.62 20.05
N LYS A 158 -12.79 -26.42 21.24
CA LYS A 158 -13.13 -27.21 22.42
C LYS A 158 -14.63 -27.14 22.75
N LEU A 159 -15.21 -25.95 22.79
CA LEU A 159 -16.64 -25.77 23.07
C LEU A 159 -17.53 -26.38 21.98
N ILE A 160 -17.12 -26.28 20.72
CA ILE A 160 -17.83 -26.89 19.58
C ILE A 160 -17.87 -28.41 19.72
N GLU A 161 -16.75 -29.02 20.08
CA GLU A 161 -16.63 -30.47 20.27
C GLU A 161 -17.40 -30.95 21.51
N GLU A 162 -17.22 -30.29 22.66
CA GLU A 162 -17.89 -30.63 23.93
C GLU A 162 -19.42 -30.58 23.81
N ASN A 163 -19.95 -29.65 23.02
CA ASN A 163 -21.39 -29.50 22.78
C ASN A 163 -21.90 -30.27 21.56
N ASN A 164 -21.03 -31.05 20.88
CA ASN A 164 -21.35 -31.81 19.67
C ASN A 164 -22.03 -30.95 18.58
N LEU A 165 -21.62 -29.68 18.46
CA LEU A 165 -22.19 -28.72 17.51
C LEU A 165 -21.96 -29.07 16.03
N PRO A 166 -20.87 -29.76 15.61
CA PRO A 166 -20.71 -30.16 14.21
C PRO A 166 -21.86 -31.03 13.70
N ASN A 167 -22.45 -31.85 14.58
CA ASN A 167 -23.61 -32.68 14.27
C ASN A 167 -24.95 -31.96 14.50
N ARG A 168 -24.92 -30.69 14.91
CA ARG A 168 -26.09 -29.87 15.26
C ARG A 168 -26.00 -28.47 14.60
N PRO A 169 -25.82 -28.37 13.27
CA PRO A 169 -25.62 -27.08 12.59
C PRO A 169 -26.79 -26.11 12.75
N ALA A 170 -28.00 -26.61 13.02
CA ALA A 170 -29.17 -25.78 13.30
C ALA A 170 -29.05 -24.95 14.60
N GLN A 171 -28.06 -25.23 15.45
CA GLN A 171 -27.80 -24.50 16.69
C GLN A 171 -26.62 -23.53 16.58
N ILE A 172 -25.93 -23.50 15.43
CA ILE A 172 -24.83 -22.58 15.19
C ILE A 172 -25.38 -21.40 14.41
N PHE A 173 -25.46 -20.23 15.04
CA PHE A 173 -25.91 -19.00 14.40
C PHE A 173 -24.76 -18.01 14.28
N ASN A 174 -24.68 -17.36 13.13
CA ASN A 174 -23.88 -16.16 12.93
C ASN A 174 -24.82 -14.97 12.82
N ALA A 175 -24.54 -13.92 13.59
CA ALA A 175 -25.29 -12.67 13.56
C ALA A 175 -24.31 -11.53 13.31
N ASP A 176 -24.63 -10.65 12.36
CA ASP A 176 -23.81 -9.48 12.06
C ASP A 176 -24.69 -8.27 11.68
N GLU A 177 -24.18 -7.08 12.01
CA GLU A 177 -24.87 -5.81 11.81
C GLU A 177 -24.36 -5.12 10.54
N SER A 178 -25.25 -4.91 9.59
CA SER A 178 -24.96 -4.21 8.34
C SER A 178 -25.56 -2.81 8.35
N GLY A 179 -24.69 -1.80 8.33
CA GLY A 179 -25.11 -0.41 8.19
C GLY A 179 -25.49 -0.09 6.75
N MET A 180 -26.77 0.19 6.51
CA MET A 180 -27.29 0.69 5.25
C MET A 180 -27.39 2.21 5.31
N SER A 181 -26.96 2.88 4.26
CA SER A 181 -27.10 4.33 4.14
C SER A 181 -27.92 4.68 2.92
N ASP A 182 -28.78 5.69 3.04
CA ASP A 182 -29.58 6.22 1.93
C ASP A 182 -28.74 7.01 0.90
N ASN A 183 -27.41 6.88 0.97
CA ASN A 183 -26.51 7.48 -0.01
C ASN A 183 -26.72 6.79 -1.36
N ILE A 184 -27.39 7.52 -2.23
CA ILE A 184 -27.22 7.35 -3.66
C ILE A 184 -25.74 7.55 -3.94
N SER A 185 -25.04 6.46 -4.25
CA SER A 185 -23.60 6.48 -4.53
C SER A 185 -23.23 7.62 -5.49
N TYR A 186 -22.00 8.13 -5.39
CA TYR A 186 -21.36 8.97 -6.41
C TYR A 186 -21.07 8.12 -7.67
N SER A 187 -22.13 7.62 -8.28
CA SER A 187 -22.08 6.98 -9.58
C SER A 187 -21.76 8.03 -10.63
N LYS A 188 -21.05 7.63 -11.69
CA LYS A 188 -20.89 8.48 -12.88
C LYS A 188 -22.28 8.79 -13.43
N VAL A 189 -22.64 10.06 -13.47
CA VAL A 189 -23.90 10.55 -14.03
C VAL A 189 -23.67 11.04 -15.45
N ILE A 190 -24.66 10.84 -16.31
CA ILE A 190 -24.65 11.41 -17.65
C ILE A 190 -25.02 12.89 -17.52
N VAL A 191 -24.07 13.76 -17.83
CA VAL A 191 -24.25 15.22 -17.82
C VAL A 191 -23.70 15.82 -19.10
N HIS A 192 -24.05 17.09 -19.36
CA HIS A 192 -23.55 17.82 -20.50
C HIS A 192 -22.01 17.91 -20.47
N ARG A 193 -21.36 17.81 -21.64
CA ARG A 193 -19.89 17.75 -21.78
C ARG A 193 -19.14 18.90 -21.08
N HIS A 194 -19.77 20.06 -20.98
CA HIS A 194 -19.20 21.27 -20.39
C HIS A 194 -19.70 21.57 -18.96
N THR A 195 -20.40 20.63 -18.32
CA THR A 195 -20.79 20.77 -16.92
C THR A 195 -19.55 20.67 -16.02
N SER A 196 -19.24 21.73 -15.30
CA SER A 196 -18.12 21.78 -14.34
C SER A 196 -18.36 20.87 -13.14
N ASN A 197 -19.55 20.94 -12.55
CA ASN A 197 -19.96 20.11 -11.41
C ASN A 197 -21.34 19.50 -11.69
N ALA A 198 -21.43 18.18 -11.55
CA ALA A 198 -22.69 17.45 -11.62
C ALA A 198 -23.29 17.31 -10.22
N TYR A 199 -24.52 17.80 -10.04
CA TYR A 199 -25.23 17.71 -8.76
C TYR A 199 -26.45 16.82 -8.89
N ARG A 200 -26.71 16.00 -7.86
CA ARG A 200 -27.97 15.28 -7.68
C ARG A 200 -28.65 15.87 -6.47
N VAL A 201 -29.86 16.42 -6.65
CA VAL A 201 -30.65 16.97 -5.55
C VAL A 201 -31.07 15.82 -4.63
N GLN A 202 -30.81 15.95 -3.33
CA GLN A 202 -31.22 15.00 -2.31
C GLN A 202 -32.32 15.63 -1.44
N GLY A 203 -33.43 14.91 -1.25
CA GLY A 203 -34.51 15.32 -0.36
C GLY A 203 -34.16 14.99 1.09
N GLY A 204 -33.47 15.90 1.77
CA GLY A 204 -33.14 15.76 3.20
C GLY A 204 -31.99 16.67 3.62
N THR A 205 -32.03 17.18 4.85
CA THR A 205 -31.02 18.04 5.46
C THR A 205 -29.72 17.28 5.76
N GLY A 206 -28.98 16.86 4.73
CA GLY A 206 -27.54 16.48 4.80
C GLY A 206 -27.11 15.42 5.83
N GLY A 207 -28.05 14.85 6.58
CA GLY A 207 -27.82 13.87 7.62
C GLY A 207 -27.76 12.51 6.96
N ARG A 208 -26.62 11.85 7.07
CA ARG A 208 -26.52 10.43 6.73
C ARG A 208 -27.47 9.66 7.65
N SER A 209 -28.68 9.35 7.19
CA SER A 209 -29.50 8.31 7.78
C SER A 209 -28.74 7.00 7.57
N TYR A 210 -28.27 6.44 8.68
CA TYR A 210 -27.77 5.08 8.73
C TYR A 210 -28.85 4.26 9.43
N ILE A 211 -29.36 3.27 8.70
CA ILE A 211 -30.24 2.24 9.23
C ILE A 211 -29.37 1.02 9.37
N ASN A 212 -29.28 0.47 10.58
CA ASN A 212 -28.54 -0.75 10.78
C ASN A 212 -29.50 -1.93 10.72
N VAL A 213 -29.14 -2.97 9.97
CA VAL A 213 -29.93 -4.18 9.86
C VAL A 213 -29.07 -5.33 10.36
N MET A 214 -29.53 -6.00 11.42
CA MET A 214 -28.93 -7.22 11.91
C MET A 214 -29.51 -8.40 11.13
N PHE A 215 -28.62 -9.15 10.50
CA PHE A 215 -28.94 -10.41 9.85
C PHE A 215 -28.41 -11.54 10.74
N CYS A 216 -29.23 -12.57 10.92
CA CYS A 216 -28.84 -13.75 11.67
C CYS A 216 -29.18 -15.01 10.88
N GLY A 217 -28.20 -15.89 10.70
CA GLY A 217 -28.34 -17.11 9.93
C GLY A 217 -27.71 -18.30 10.64
N SER A 218 -28.36 -19.45 10.55
CA SER A 218 -27.81 -20.71 11.05
C SER A 218 -26.83 -21.35 10.05
N ALA A 219 -26.00 -22.27 10.52
CA ALA A 219 -25.12 -23.05 9.65
C ALA A 219 -25.86 -24.00 8.69
N THR A 220 -27.18 -24.20 8.87
CA THR A 220 -28.01 -24.93 7.90
C THR A 220 -28.48 -24.07 6.72
N GLY A 221 -28.24 -22.75 6.77
CA GLY A 221 -28.74 -21.78 5.79
C GLY A 221 -30.09 -21.17 6.15
N PHE A 222 -30.73 -21.58 7.25
CA PHE A 222 -31.94 -20.93 7.75
C PHE A 222 -31.62 -19.52 8.26
N LEU A 223 -32.31 -18.51 7.72
CA LEU A 223 -32.20 -17.11 8.12
C LEU A 223 -33.34 -16.75 9.07
N LEU A 224 -33.00 -16.12 10.20
CA LEU A 224 -33.99 -15.47 11.05
C LEU A 224 -34.50 -14.18 10.37
N PRO A 225 -35.71 -13.73 10.70
CA PRO A 225 -36.20 -12.43 10.26
C PRO A 225 -35.17 -11.33 10.61
N PRO A 226 -34.97 -10.35 9.72
CA PRO A 226 -34.02 -9.28 9.98
C PRO A 226 -34.47 -8.46 11.20
N PHE A 227 -33.51 -7.80 11.83
CA PHE A 227 -33.80 -6.86 12.91
C PHE A 227 -33.27 -5.49 12.54
N VAL A 228 -34.17 -4.52 12.38
CA VAL A 228 -33.87 -3.17 11.90
C VAL A 228 -33.75 -2.21 13.07
N ILE A 229 -32.62 -1.51 13.13
CA ILE A 229 -32.28 -0.55 14.17
C ILE A 229 -32.15 0.83 13.55
N TYR A 230 -33.09 1.71 13.90
CA TYR A 230 -33.06 3.11 13.49
C TYR A 230 -32.24 3.96 14.46
N LYS A 231 -31.55 4.95 13.93
CA LYS A 231 -30.88 5.97 14.74
C LYS A 231 -31.88 7.06 15.15
N SER A 232 -32.75 6.74 16.11
CA SER A 232 -33.80 7.62 16.61
C SER A 232 -33.99 7.48 18.12
N LYS A 233 -34.69 8.44 18.74
CA LYS A 233 -35.13 8.33 20.15
C LYS A 233 -36.45 7.57 20.29
N ARG A 234 -37.24 7.51 19.22
CA ARG A 234 -38.55 6.87 19.17
C ARG A 234 -38.70 6.14 17.84
N LEU A 235 -39.31 4.96 17.90
CA LEU A 235 -39.73 4.23 16.73
C LEU A 235 -41.06 4.84 16.25
N PHE A 236 -41.16 5.09 14.95
CA PHE A 236 -42.38 5.54 14.30
C PHE A 236 -43.01 4.36 13.58
N ASP A 237 -44.32 4.18 13.71
CA ASP A 237 -45.04 3.02 13.16
C ASP A 237 -44.89 2.94 11.64
N GLU A 238 -44.83 4.09 10.97
CA GLU A 238 -44.66 4.19 9.51
C GLU A 238 -43.35 3.59 9.02
N TRP A 239 -42.32 3.52 9.86
CA TRP A 239 -41.03 2.94 9.50
C TRP A 239 -41.07 1.41 9.45
N CYS A 240 -42.04 0.80 10.14
CA CYS A 240 -42.20 -0.64 10.23
C CYS A 240 -43.09 -1.22 9.11
N VAL A 241 -43.64 -0.36 8.23
CA VAL A 241 -44.59 -0.76 7.19
C VAL A 241 -43.86 -1.26 5.94
N GLY A 242 -44.31 -2.39 5.40
CA GLY A 242 -43.85 -2.92 4.12
C GLY A 242 -42.49 -3.64 4.16
N GLY A 243 -41.95 -3.90 5.36
CA GLY A 243 -40.78 -4.75 5.51
C GLY A 243 -41.10 -6.25 5.42
N PRO A 244 -40.06 -7.11 5.43
CA PRO A 244 -40.23 -8.56 5.42
C PRO A 244 -41.06 -9.06 6.61
N SER A 245 -41.74 -10.20 6.44
CA SER A 245 -42.50 -10.84 7.52
C SER A 245 -41.63 -11.08 8.75
N ASP A 246 -42.23 -10.89 9.93
CA ASP A 246 -41.62 -11.12 11.25
C ASP A 246 -40.37 -10.26 11.57
N THR A 247 -40.10 -9.22 10.79
CA THR A 247 -39.00 -8.28 11.03
C THR A 247 -39.17 -7.60 12.39
N GLY A 248 -38.11 -7.61 13.21
CA GLY A 248 -38.05 -6.84 14.44
C GLY A 248 -37.58 -5.41 14.16
N TYR A 249 -38.14 -4.43 14.87
CA TYR A 249 -37.78 -3.02 14.71
C TYR A 249 -37.49 -2.39 16.06
N ASP A 250 -36.41 -1.63 16.17
CA ASP A 250 -36.09 -0.86 17.36
C ASP A 250 -35.25 0.38 17.01
N CYS A 251 -34.89 1.16 18.03
CA CYS A 251 -34.14 2.39 17.94
C CYS A 251 -32.91 2.37 18.83
N ALA A 252 -31.74 2.66 18.26
CA ALA A 252 -30.53 2.92 19.05
C ALA A 252 -30.52 4.39 19.51
N LYS A 253 -30.68 4.61 20.82
CA LYS A 253 -30.61 5.94 21.42
C LYS A 253 -29.24 6.59 21.17
N LYS A 254 -29.27 7.87 20.80
CA LYS A 254 -28.21 8.84 21.10
C LYS A 254 -28.68 9.83 22.14
#